data_AF-A0A8W8NA73-F1
#
_entry.id   AF-A0A8W8NA73-F1
#
_cell.length_a   1.000
_cell.length_b   1.000
_cell.length_c   1.000
_cell.angle_alpha   90.00
_cell.angle_beta   90.00
_cell.angle_gamma   90.00
#
_symmetry.space_group_name_H-M   'P 1'
#
loop_
_entity.id
_entity.type
_entity.pdbx_description
1 polymer ?
#
loop_
_entity_poly.entity_id
_entity_poly.type
_entity_poly.pdbx_seq_one_letter_code
_entity_poly.pdbx_strand_id
1 'polypeptide(L)'
;FPVGDTQKVLSEAIKDSVPVADIFYAFSALKNLGLQVDNAKVTSALTEALKKDDSPQSAGYGFFVASQLTGDTKKIFDSIEDVVAQADEVDDKYLQFEGGLYTTALVVDGAYKLAAKEKKAPTMSDDKVVKFANYFLSRKHVHQLRAAYQLVSVIKTLTDNQFHIPVAITLASPVAVTSSSPNVKVQVTNLLGGSIGSLTVTADSAKHISSEAIVLSKKPFTSKDSSTYELNFMQAKPVRGFYKIIISAKPSKEDKKLLGLTGAEVEVKVTTQVSIENVEIGVADKDQTTAARTTKVQYPGKASTVFEADYHQKIIVKFQLKDKADGTKMSAHQTFLKLTNQKTNQEIIFVADAASNKFDLDIGSSAGQFGHLSGKYSMELIIGDAVIENPFSWALGEVNLNFPEGQTPKDKGLDRYAKKPEIKHLFREPEKRPAAVVSTVFTFLVLAPVLILVLLWMKIGVNVSNFPMSLSAVGFHLCLAAIFGLYYLYWVELNMFQTVRYLGLLALPTFIFGNRLLSGIASKRKGEKKV
;
A
#
# COMPACT_ATOMS: atom_id res chain seq x y z
N PHE A 1 0.51 46.30 17.24
CA PHE A 1 1.83 46.72 16.73
C PHE A 1 1.79 48.22 16.48
N PRO A 2 2.70 49.01 17.08
CA PRO A 2 2.78 50.44 16.74
C PRO A 2 3.09 50.61 15.25
N VAL A 3 2.28 51.43 14.58
CA VAL A 3 2.26 51.57 13.11
C VAL A 3 3.58 52.13 12.56
N GLY A 4 4.24 53.02 13.30
CA GLY A 4 5.51 53.65 12.90
C GLY A 4 6.69 52.67 12.83
N ASP A 5 6.81 51.76 13.81
CA ASP A 5 7.87 50.74 13.79
C ASP A 5 7.65 49.73 12.66
N THR A 6 6.39 49.44 12.35
CA THR A 6 6.02 48.49 11.29
C THR A 6 6.39 49.01 9.91
N GLN A 7 6.09 50.28 9.59
CA GLN A 7 6.47 50.87 8.30
C GLN A 7 7.98 50.92 8.11
N LYS A 8 8.72 51.29 9.16
CA LYS A 8 10.18 51.36 9.12
C LYS A 8 10.80 49.99 8.84
N VAL A 9 10.39 48.96 9.58
CA VAL A 9 10.88 47.58 9.41
C VAL A 9 10.63 47.07 7.98
N LEU A 10 9.41 47.24 7.46
CA LEU A 10 9.07 46.77 6.11
C LEU A 10 9.81 47.57 5.02
N SER A 11 9.99 48.88 5.20
CA SER A 11 10.72 49.72 4.23
C SER A 11 12.22 49.43 4.23
N GLU A 12 12.79 49.06 5.39
CA GLU A 12 14.19 48.64 5.53
C GLU A 12 14.46 47.23 4.99
N ALA A 13 13.43 46.38 4.90
CA ALA A 13 13.52 45.06 4.29
C ALA A 13 13.63 45.12 2.75
N ILE A 14 13.19 46.21 2.11
CA ILE A 14 13.31 46.40 0.66
C ILE A 14 14.73 46.89 0.33
N LYS A 15 15.58 45.98 -0.13
CA LYS A 15 16.98 46.21 -0.55
C LYS A 15 17.31 45.35 -1.77
N ASP A 16 18.38 45.67 -2.48
CA ASP A 16 18.87 44.95 -3.66
C ASP A 16 19.66 43.67 -3.33
N SER A 17 20.01 43.46 -2.06
CA SER A 17 20.74 42.30 -1.56
C SER A 17 19.85 41.15 -1.08
N VAL A 18 18.53 41.34 -1.02
CA VAL A 18 17.57 40.33 -0.53
C VAL A 18 16.88 39.61 -1.70
N PRO A 19 16.38 38.38 -1.49
CA PRO A 19 15.60 37.67 -2.51
C PRO A 19 14.37 38.47 -2.99
N VAL A 20 13.97 38.27 -4.25
CA VAL A 20 12.79 38.94 -4.85
C VAL A 20 11.51 38.65 -4.05
N ALA A 21 11.40 37.44 -3.48
CA ALA A 21 10.29 37.06 -2.61
C ALA A 21 10.15 37.99 -1.40
N ASP A 22 11.26 38.36 -0.75
CA ASP A 22 11.24 39.22 0.44
C ASP A 22 10.80 40.65 0.07
N ILE A 23 11.27 41.16 -1.07
CA ILE A 23 10.81 42.44 -1.63
C ILE A 23 9.30 42.38 -1.89
N PHE A 24 8.82 41.31 -2.51
CA PHE A 24 7.39 41.11 -2.79
C PHE A 24 6.55 41.10 -1.52
N TYR A 25 6.96 40.36 -0.49
CA TYR A 25 6.21 40.28 0.77
C TYR A 25 6.24 41.59 1.54
N ALA A 26 7.40 42.25 1.63
CA ALA A 26 7.53 43.54 2.29
C ALA A 26 6.68 44.62 1.59
N PHE A 27 6.74 44.69 0.26
CA PHE A 27 5.94 45.59 -0.54
C PHE A 27 4.43 45.31 -0.40
N SER A 28 4.03 44.04 -0.50
CA SER A 28 2.62 43.64 -0.39
C SER A 28 2.08 43.94 1.01
N ALA A 29 2.89 43.74 2.07
CA ALA A 29 2.52 44.09 3.43
C ALA A 29 2.33 45.60 3.60
N LEU A 30 3.25 46.43 3.07
CA LEU A 30 3.11 47.90 3.10
C LEU A 30 1.82 48.35 2.40
N LYS A 31 1.53 47.82 1.20
CA LYS A 31 0.32 48.13 0.44
C LYS A 31 -0.96 47.70 1.15
N ASN A 32 -1.00 46.47 1.66
CA ASN A 32 -2.18 45.92 2.34
C ASN A 32 -2.47 46.62 3.67
N LEU A 33 -1.45 47.17 4.35
CA LEU A 33 -1.59 47.96 5.57
C LEU A 33 -1.87 49.45 5.30
N GLY A 34 -1.92 49.88 4.03
CA GLY A 34 -2.13 51.29 3.65
C GLY A 34 -0.97 52.22 4.03
N LEU A 35 0.24 51.69 4.18
CA LEU A 35 1.44 52.43 4.57
C LEU A 35 2.11 53.07 3.34
N GLN A 36 2.92 54.11 3.58
CA GLN A 36 3.63 54.77 2.48
C GLN A 36 4.69 53.85 1.86
N VAL A 37 4.76 53.87 0.53
CA VAL A 37 5.72 53.08 -0.25
C VAL A 37 6.57 54.02 -1.10
N ASP A 38 7.89 53.91 -0.95
CA ASP A 38 8.85 54.56 -1.84
C ASP A 38 8.96 53.75 -3.15
N ASN A 39 8.20 54.15 -4.16
CA ASN A 39 8.14 53.45 -5.44
C ASN A 39 9.50 53.45 -6.18
N ALA A 40 10.31 54.50 -6.05
CA ALA A 40 11.61 54.58 -6.72
C ALA A 40 12.59 53.58 -6.10
N LYS A 41 12.64 53.53 -4.76
CA LYS A 41 13.45 52.56 -4.02
C LYS A 41 13.05 51.11 -4.36
N VAL A 42 11.75 50.82 -4.36
CA VAL A 42 11.25 49.47 -4.70
C VAL A 42 11.59 49.11 -6.13
N THR A 43 11.39 50.01 -7.10
CA THR A 43 11.70 49.76 -8.52
C THR A 43 13.19 49.46 -8.71
N SER A 44 14.07 50.24 -8.07
CA SER A 44 15.52 50.04 -8.13
C SER A 44 15.93 48.70 -7.50
N ALA A 45 15.45 48.41 -6.29
CA ALA A 45 15.77 47.16 -5.58
C ALA A 45 15.26 45.93 -6.35
N LEU A 46 14.04 46.00 -6.88
CA LEU A 46 13.44 44.92 -7.65
C LEU A 46 14.20 44.65 -8.95
N THR A 47 14.59 45.71 -9.67
CA THR A 47 15.33 45.56 -10.94
C THR A 47 16.70 44.92 -10.72
N GLU A 48 17.41 45.29 -9.65
CA GLU A 48 18.70 44.66 -9.32
C GLU A 48 18.54 43.23 -8.80
N ALA A 49 17.50 42.94 -8.01
CA ALA A 49 17.25 41.58 -7.54
C ALA A 49 16.89 40.62 -8.68
N LEU A 50 16.09 41.06 -9.66
CA LEU A 50 15.73 40.26 -10.85
C LEU A 50 16.91 39.99 -11.78
N LYS A 51 17.98 40.81 -11.75
CA LYS A 51 19.22 40.50 -12.49
C LYS A 51 20.03 39.36 -11.85
N LYS A 52 19.85 39.13 -10.55
CA LYS A 52 20.58 38.11 -9.78
C LYS A 52 19.85 36.76 -9.76
N ASP A 53 18.54 36.77 -9.95
CA ASP A 53 17.67 35.60 -9.91
C ASP A 53 16.67 35.67 -11.08
N ASP A 54 16.97 34.90 -12.11
CA ASP A 54 16.20 34.78 -13.34
C ASP A 54 15.11 33.70 -13.29
N SER A 55 14.85 33.13 -12.11
CA SER A 55 13.84 32.07 -11.97
C SER A 55 12.43 32.59 -12.30
N PRO A 56 11.55 31.77 -12.91
CA PRO A 56 10.19 32.15 -13.22
C PRO A 56 9.40 32.63 -11.99
N GLN A 57 9.67 32.02 -10.82
CA GLN A 57 9.00 32.42 -9.59
C GLN A 57 9.37 33.85 -9.17
N SER A 58 10.65 34.22 -9.28
CA SER A 58 11.13 35.57 -9.00
C SER A 58 10.60 36.58 -10.02
N ALA A 59 10.56 36.22 -11.30
CA ALA A 59 9.89 37.02 -12.31
C ALA A 59 8.40 37.25 -12.00
N GLY A 60 7.66 36.22 -11.60
CA GLY A 60 6.24 36.32 -11.23
C GLY A 60 5.99 37.27 -10.05
N TYR A 61 6.84 37.22 -9.02
CA TYR A 61 6.81 38.23 -7.95
C TYR A 61 7.08 39.64 -8.48
N GLY A 62 8.09 39.77 -9.35
CA GLY A 62 8.45 41.04 -9.97
C GLY A 62 7.32 41.65 -10.79
N PHE A 63 6.63 40.86 -11.62
CA PHE A 63 5.49 41.31 -12.40
C PHE A 63 4.35 41.80 -11.50
N PHE A 64 4.05 41.09 -10.43
CA PHE A 64 3.03 41.51 -9.48
C PHE A 64 3.39 42.83 -8.78
N VAL A 65 4.63 43.00 -8.28
CA VAL A 65 5.07 44.25 -7.66
C VAL A 65 5.02 45.39 -8.67
N ALA A 66 5.56 45.17 -9.87
CA ALA A 66 5.57 46.14 -10.97
C ALA A 66 4.15 46.61 -11.34
N SER A 67 3.16 45.71 -11.30
CA SER A 67 1.76 46.06 -11.59
C SER A 67 1.14 47.09 -10.62
N GLN A 68 1.75 47.30 -9.45
CA GLN A 68 1.25 48.19 -8.40
C GLN A 68 2.17 49.39 -8.08
N LEU A 69 3.31 49.50 -8.77
CA LEU A 69 4.23 50.62 -8.62
C LEU A 69 3.77 51.85 -9.41
N THR A 70 4.05 53.05 -8.91
CA THR A 70 3.92 54.29 -9.70
C THR A 70 5.30 54.66 -10.25
N GLY A 71 5.53 54.49 -11.55
CA GLY A 71 6.84 54.72 -12.19
C GLY A 71 7.02 53.91 -13.47
N ASP A 72 8.19 54.02 -14.10
CA ASP A 72 8.56 53.27 -15.31
C ASP A 72 8.79 51.78 -14.98
N THR A 73 7.91 50.93 -15.49
CA THR A 73 8.00 49.46 -15.37
C THR A 73 8.24 48.77 -16.70
N LYS A 74 8.63 49.52 -17.74
CA LYS A 74 8.78 49.01 -19.10
C LYS A 74 9.79 47.88 -19.21
N LYS A 75 10.95 47.98 -18.55
CA LYS A 75 11.97 46.91 -18.55
C LYS A 75 11.45 45.58 -18.01
N ILE A 76 10.63 45.64 -16.95
CA ILE A 76 10.03 44.45 -16.33
C ILE A 76 8.88 43.93 -17.21
N PHE A 77 8.17 44.82 -17.90
CA PHE A 77 7.14 44.41 -18.86
C PHE A 77 7.74 43.70 -20.09
N ASP A 78 8.83 44.23 -20.64
CA ASP A 78 9.49 43.67 -21.82
C ASP A 78 10.08 42.28 -21.52
N SER A 79 10.46 41.98 -20.26
CA SER A 79 10.95 40.64 -19.87
C SER A 79 9.86 39.56 -19.77
N ILE A 80 8.58 39.89 -19.95
CA ILE A 80 7.49 38.89 -19.97
C ILE A 80 7.73 37.86 -21.07
N GLU A 81 8.19 38.29 -22.25
CA GLU A 81 8.43 37.41 -23.39
C GLU A 81 9.48 36.34 -23.06
N ASP A 82 10.62 36.77 -22.51
CA ASP A 82 11.73 35.90 -22.13
C ASP A 82 11.31 34.90 -21.06
N VAL A 83 10.55 35.34 -20.05
CA VAL A 83 10.08 34.46 -18.98
C VAL A 83 9.06 33.47 -19.49
N VAL A 84 8.12 33.88 -20.35
CA VAL A 84 7.14 32.97 -20.96
C VAL A 84 7.81 31.95 -21.89
N ALA A 85 8.97 32.26 -22.47
CA ALA A 85 9.74 31.31 -23.27
C ALA A 85 10.40 30.19 -22.43
N GLN A 86 10.54 30.37 -21.12
CA GLN A 86 11.07 29.35 -20.20
C GLN A 86 10.01 28.31 -19.77
N ALA A 87 8.76 28.45 -20.19
CA ALA A 87 7.71 27.51 -19.83
C ALA A 87 7.89 26.17 -20.56
N ASP A 88 7.75 25.08 -19.81
CA ASP A 88 7.79 23.71 -20.32
C ASP A 88 6.45 23.34 -20.96
N GLU A 89 6.52 22.81 -22.18
CA GLU A 89 5.37 22.25 -22.88
C GLU A 89 5.17 20.78 -22.53
N VAL A 90 3.93 20.41 -22.21
CA VAL A 90 3.53 19.04 -21.85
C VAL A 90 2.38 18.58 -22.76
N ASP A 91 2.61 17.46 -23.46
CA ASP A 91 1.66 16.79 -24.36
C ASP A 91 1.02 17.70 -25.42
N ASP A 92 1.73 18.74 -25.87
CA ASP A 92 1.24 19.82 -26.75
C ASP A 92 -0.04 20.53 -26.25
N LYS A 93 -0.43 20.32 -24.99
CA LYS A 93 -1.71 20.75 -24.41
C LYS A 93 -1.55 21.75 -23.28
N TYR A 94 -0.43 21.69 -22.57
CA TYR A 94 -0.19 22.44 -21.35
C TYR A 94 1.13 23.20 -21.41
N LEU A 95 1.15 24.37 -20.79
CA LEU A 95 2.39 25.07 -20.44
C LEU A 95 2.45 25.23 -18.93
N GLN A 96 3.62 24.95 -18.37
CA GLN A 96 3.89 25.06 -16.94
C GLN A 96 5.34 25.49 -16.69
N PHE A 97 5.64 25.93 -15.47
CA PHE A 97 7.00 26.16 -15.01
C PHE A 97 7.41 25.09 -13.97
N GLU A 98 8.72 24.90 -13.78
CA GLU A 98 9.31 23.93 -12.83
C GLU A 98 8.74 24.05 -11.40
N GLY A 99 8.32 25.25 -10.98
CA GLY A 99 7.65 25.51 -9.69
C GLY A 99 6.17 25.09 -9.60
N GLY A 100 5.65 24.36 -10.61
CA GLY A 100 4.31 23.81 -10.63
C GLY A 100 3.18 24.85 -10.68
N LEU A 101 2.02 24.50 -10.13
CA LEU A 101 0.80 25.33 -10.20
C LEU A 101 1.00 26.72 -9.61
N TYR A 102 1.65 26.82 -8.45
CA TYR A 102 1.83 28.09 -7.76
C TYR A 102 2.64 29.07 -8.62
N THR A 103 3.81 28.66 -9.10
CA THR A 103 4.69 29.51 -9.90
C THR A 103 4.05 29.85 -11.24
N THR A 104 3.43 28.89 -11.89
CA THR A 104 2.76 29.11 -13.18
C THR A 104 1.61 30.11 -13.05
N ALA A 105 0.76 29.97 -12.03
CA ALA A 105 -0.31 30.92 -11.78
C ALA A 105 0.22 32.31 -11.42
N LEU A 106 1.26 32.40 -10.58
CA LEU A 106 1.88 33.65 -10.18
C LEU A 106 2.45 34.43 -11.38
N VAL A 107 3.19 33.75 -12.26
CA VAL A 107 3.80 34.37 -13.45
C VAL A 107 2.74 34.91 -14.39
N VAL A 108 1.76 34.07 -14.76
CA VAL A 108 0.71 34.47 -15.71
C VAL A 108 -0.16 35.58 -15.12
N ASP A 109 -0.59 35.45 -13.86
CA ASP A 109 -1.40 36.48 -13.19
C ASP A 109 -0.65 37.81 -13.07
N GLY A 110 0.62 37.76 -12.66
CA GLY A 110 1.48 38.93 -12.58
C GLY A 110 1.67 39.62 -13.93
N ALA A 111 1.94 38.85 -14.98
CA ALA A 111 2.12 39.37 -16.34
C ALA A 111 0.86 40.10 -16.84
N TYR A 112 -0.33 39.52 -16.66
CA TYR A 112 -1.59 40.16 -17.07
C TYR A 112 -1.94 41.38 -16.22
N LYS A 113 -1.65 41.36 -14.90
CA LYS A 113 -1.83 42.55 -14.04
C LYS A 113 -0.89 43.68 -14.46
N LEU A 114 0.36 43.37 -14.79
CA LEU A 114 1.30 44.36 -15.30
C LEU A 114 0.88 44.89 -16.68
N ALA A 115 0.41 44.01 -17.56
CA ALA A 115 -0.16 44.39 -18.86
C ALA A 115 -1.36 45.34 -18.72
N ALA A 116 -2.24 45.11 -17.75
CA ALA A 116 -3.38 45.99 -17.48
C ALA A 116 -2.91 47.40 -17.05
N LYS A 117 -1.84 47.48 -16.24
CA LYS A 117 -1.23 48.76 -15.85
C LYS A 117 -0.63 49.49 -17.06
N GLU A 118 0.15 48.79 -17.88
CA GLU A 118 0.81 49.36 -19.06
C GLU A 118 -0.16 49.61 -20.24
N LYS A 119 -1.41 49.12 -20.13
CA LYS A 119 -2.43 49.15 -21.19
C LYS A 119 -1.93 48.53 -22.50
N LYS A 120 -1.00 47.58 -22.41
CA LYS A 120 -0.37 46.88 -23.53
C LYS A 120 -0.50 45.38 -23.29
N ALA A 121 -0.95 44.64 -24.31
CA ALA A 121 -1.11 43.19 -24.21
C ALA A 121 0.22 42.52 -23.85
N PRO A 122 0.24 41.53 -22.95
CA PRO A 122 1.47 40.81 -22.61
C PRO A 122 2.00 40.12 -23.87
N THR A 123 3.32 40.10 -24.04
CA THR A 123 3.97 39.46 -25.19
C THR A 123 3.87 37.94 -25.10
N MET A 124 2.70 37.40 -25.43
CA MET A 124 2.38 35.99 -25.38
C MET A 124 1.42 35.65 -26.51
N SER A 125 1.77 34.67 -27.34
CA SER A 125 0.92 34.20 -28.45
C SER A 125 -0.34 33.50 -27.94
N ASP A 126 -1.44 33.61 -28.68
CA ASP A 126 -2.74 33.02 -28.35
C ASP A 126 -2.67 31.53 -27.94
N ASP A 127 -1.88 30.72 -28.65
CA ASP A 127 -1.67 29.30 -28.35
C ASP A 127 -1.11 29.08 -26.93
N LYS A 128 -0.09 29.86 -26.55
CA LYS A 128 0.50 29.80 -25.20
C LYS A 128 -0.52 30.15 -24.12
N VAL A 129 -1.36 31.16 -24.37
CA VAL A 129 -2.44 31.55 -23.44
C VAL A 129 -3.42 30.37 -23.24
N VAL A 130 -3.81 29.70 -24.33
CA VAL A 130 -4.70 28.54 -24.28
C VAL A 130 -4.05 27.38 -23.54
N LYS A 131 -2.78 27.08 -23.78
CA LYS A 131 -2.03 26.02 -23.07
C LYS A 131 -1.91 26.27 -21.57
N PHE A 132 -1.66 27.53 -21.14
CA PHE A 132 -1.71 27.89 -19.72
C PHE A 132 -3.12 27.74 -19.14
N ALA A 133 -4.17 28.18 -19.86
CA ALA A 133 -5.55 28.04 -19.42
C ALA A 133 -5.94 26.56 -19.25
N ASN A 134 -5.55 25.69 -20.19
CA ASN A 134 -5.73 24.24 -20.10
C ASN A 134 -5.02 23.67 -18.86
N TYR A 135 -3.79 24.10 -18.58
CA TYR A 135 -3.05 23.66 -17.41
C TYR A 135 -3.79 24.02 -16.12
N PHE A 136 -4.26 25.25 -15.97
CA PHE A 136 -5.03 25.68 -14.80
C PHE A 136 -6.34 24.91 -14.64
N LEU A 137 -7.10 24.70 -15.73
CA LEU A 137 -8.34 23.94 -15.70
C LEU A 137 -8.15 22.44 -15.45
N SER A 138 -6.96 21.88 -15.71
CA SER A 138 -6.62 20.50 -15.37
C SER A 138 -6.35 20.30 -13.86
N ARG A 139 -6.06 21.38 -13.12
CA ARG A 139 -5.64 21.36 -11.70
C ARG A 139 -6.71 21.92 -10.75
N LYS A 140 -7.96 21.48 -10.91
CA LYS A 140 -9.09 21.95 -10.07
C LYS A 140 -9.00 21.55 -8.60
N HIS A 141 -8.28 20.47 -8.30
CA HIS A 141 -8.11 19.96 -6.94
C HIS A 141 -6.74 20.38 -6.40
N VAL A 142 -6.73 21.40 -5.54
CA VAL A 142 -5.50 21.98 -4.96
C VAL A 142 -5.52 21.80 -3.45
N HIS A 143 -4.49 21.16 -2.91
CA HIS A 143 -4.38 20.88 -1.47
C HIS A 143 -3.67 21.98 -0.68
N GLN A 144 -2.90 22.84 -1.35
CA GLN A 144 -2.18 23.94 -0.71
C GLN A 144 -2.95 25.26 -0.85
N LEU A 145 -3.28 25.90 0.28
CA LEU A 145 -4.05 27.15 0.32
C LEU A 145 -3.44 28.26 -0.55
N ARG A 146 -2.11 28.40 -0.50
CA ARG A 146 -1.38 29.40 -1.27
C ARG A 146 -1.51 29.19 -2.79
N ALA A 147 -1.41 27.95 -3.25
CA ALA A 147 -1.59 27.60 -4.65
C ALA A 147 -3.06 27.76 -5.08
N ALA A 148 -4.01 27.42 -4.20
CA ALA A 148 -5.44 27.60 -4.45
C ALA A 148 -5.79 29.10 -4.64
N TYR A 149 -5.23 29.97 -3.79
CA TYR A 149 -5.38 31.43 -3.95
C TYR A 149 -4.86 31.91 -5.30
N GLN A 150 -3.65 31.50 -5.69
CA GLN A 150 -3.08 31.93 -6.97
C GLN A 150 -3.86 31.39 -8.17
N LEU A 151 -4.33 30.14 -8.11
CA LEU A 151 -5.18 29.57 -9.14
C LEU A 151 -6.46 30.39 -9.33
N VAL A 152 -7.15 30.74 -8.24
CA VAL A 152 -8.37 31.58 -8.34
C VAL A 152 -8.04 32.97 -8.86
N SER A 153 -6.92 33.56 -8.43
CA SER A 153 -6.47 34.88 -8.89
C SER A 153 -6.22 34.90 -10.40
N VAL A 154 -5.42 33.95 -10.92
CA VAL A 154 -5.10 33.88 -12.35
C VAL A 154 -6.35 33.59 -13.19
N ILE A 155 -7.23 32.69 -12.73
CA ILE A 155 -8.47 32.37 -13.43
C ILE A 155 -9.38 33.60 -13.51
N LYS A 156 -9.48 34.40 -12.44
CA LYS A 156 -10.23 35.65 -12.45
C LYS A 156 -9.62 36.66 -13.44
N THR A 157 -8.31 36.82 -13.42
CA THR A 157 -7.60 37.72 -14.36
C THR A 157 -7.80 37.29 -15.81
N LEU A 158 -7.68 36.00 -16.12
CA LEU A 158 -7.91 35.48 -17.47
C LEU A 158 -9.37 35.51 -17.92
N THR A 159 -10.32 35.70 -17.00
CA THR A 159 -11.76 35.77 -17.31
C THR A 159 -12.22 37.16 -17.77
N ASP A 160 -11.62 38.23 -17.26
CA ASP A 160 -12.14 39.61 -17.42
C ASP A 160 -11.05 40.62 -17.84
N ASN A 161 -9.94 40.16 -18.42
CA ASN A 161 -8.91 41.07 -18.90
C ASN A 161 -9.24 41.64 -20.30
N GLN A 162 -8.53 42.71 -20.66
CA GLN A 162 -8.80 43.46 -21.89
C GLN A 162 -8.13 42.87 -23.14
N PHE A 163 -7.30 41.84 -23.01
CA PHE A 163 -6.42 41.37 -24.07
C PHE A 163 -6.81 39.99 -24.59
N HIS A 164 -6.79 38.97 -23.72
CA HIS A 164 -6.96 37.56 -24.08
C HIS A 164 -7.90 36.90 -23.07
N ILE A 165 -9.07 36.44 -23.51
CA ILE A 165 -10.09 35.77 -22.72
C ILE A 165 -10.21 34.33 -23.22
N PRO A 166 -9.54 33.36 -22.59
CA PRO A 166 -9.64 31.96 -22.99
C PRO A 166 -11.04 31.40 -22.73
N VAL A 167 -11.55 30.67 -23.71
CA VAL A 167 -12.87 30.01 -23.64
C VAL A 167 -12.69 28.54 -23.25
N ALA A 168 -13.48 28.09 -22.28
CA ALA A 168 -13.57 26.71 -21.88
C ALA A 168 -14.73 26.02 -22.62
N ILE A 169 -14.39 25.05 -23.47
CA ILE A 169 -15.36 24.12 -24.09
C ILE A 169 -15.20 22.79 -23.36
N THR A 170 -16.21 22.39 -22.58
CA THR A 170 -16.14 21.21 -21.71
C THR A 170 -17.34 20.29 -21.90
N LEU A 171 -17.15 18.99 -21.65
CA LEU A 171 -18.25 18.03 -21.68
C LEU A 171 -19.15 18.23 -20.45
N ALA A 172 -20.44 18.46 -20.68
CA ALA A 172 -21.47 18.68 -19.66
C ALA A 172 -22.41 17.47 -19.48
N SER A 173 -22.47 16.55 -20.44
CA SER A 173 -23.15 15.27 -20.31
C SER A 173 -22.23 14.19 -19.70
N PRO A 174 -22.77 13.03 -19.28
CA PRO A 174 -21.96 11.84 -19.07
C PRO A 174 -21.13 11.50 -20.32
N VAL A 175 -19.97 10.87 -20.10
CA VAL A 175 -19.09 10.39 -21.17
C VAL A 175 -19.77 9.28 -21.99
N ALA A 176 -20.66 8.50 -21.38
CA ALA A 176 -21.40 7.44 -22.06
C ALA A 176 -22.60 7.99 -22.85
N VAL A 177 -22.67 7.62 -24.12
CA VAL A 177 -23.77 7.93 -25.04
C VAL A 177 -24.48 6.62 -25.38
N THR A 178 -25.80 6.61 -25.22
CA THR A 178 -26.64 5.42 -25.37
C THR A 178 -27.88 5.72 -26.21
N SER A 179 -28.63 4.70 -26.62
CA SER A 179 -29.93 4.92 -27.26
C SER A 179 -30.96 5.62 -26.35
N SER A 180 -30.85 5.45 -25.02
CA SER A 180 -31.73 6.11 -24.03
C SER A 180 -31.26 7.52 -23.66
N SER A 181 -29.96 7.81 -23.80
CA SER A 181 -29.35 9.12 -23.58
C SER A 181 -28.45 9.49 -24.78
N PRO A 182 -29.04 9.86 -25.93
CA PRO A 182 -28.33 9.98 -27.20
C PRO A 182 -27.57 11.30 -27.37
N ASN A 183 -27.77 12.25 -26.45
CA ASN A 183 -27.30 13.62 -26.60
C ASN A 183 -25.96 13.82 -25.90
N VAL A 184 -24.96 14.26 -26.67
CA VAL A 184 -23.72 14.84 -26.13
C VAL A 184 -23.99 16.30 -25.82
N LYS A 185 -23.77 16.71 -24.57
CA LYS A 185 -23.92 18.10 -24.13
C LYS A 185 -22.55 18.67 -23.84
N VAL A 186 -22.28 19.86 -24.37
CA VAL A 186 -21.07 20.63 -24.10
C VAL A 186 -21.44 21.98 -23.53
N GLN A 187 -20.61 22.46 -22.62
CA GLN A 187 -20.71 23.78 -22.03
C GLN A 187 -19.58 24.66 -22.57
N VAL A 188 -19.95 25.84 -23.06
CA VAL A 188 -19.03 26.85 -23.57
C VAL A 188 -19.11 28.10 -22.71
N THR A 189 -18.07 28.33 -21.91
CA THR A 189 -18.03 29.39 -20.90
C THR A 189 -16.66 30.08 -20.86
N ASN A 190 -16.57 31.17 -20.11
CA ASN A 190 -15.26 31.63 -19.63
C ASN A 190 -14.70 30.65 -18.57
N LEU A 191 -13.49 30.92 -18.09
CA LEU A 191 -12.79 30.03 -17.14
C LEU A 191 -13.49 29.91 -15.76
N LEU A 192 -14.36 30.84 -15.39
CA LEU A 192 -15.17 30.82 -14.16
C LEU A 192 -16.59 30.24 -14.37
N GLY A 193 -16.92 29.75 -15.55
CA GLY A 193 -18.24 29.19 -15.85
C GLY A 193 -19.31 30.23 -16.24
N GLY A 194 -18.93 31.49 -16.47
CA GLY A 194 -19.84 32.52 -16.96
C GLY A 194 -20.11 32.41 -18.47
N SER A 195 -21.31 32.83 -18.90
CA SER A 195 -21.67 32.89 -20.33
C SER A 195 -20.86 33.97 -21.06
N ILE A 196 -20.45 33.68 -22.29
CA ILE A 196 -19.72 34.59 -23.19
C ILE A 196 -20.60 35.13 -24.32
N GLY A 197 -21.92 35.08 -24.15
CA GLY A 197 -22.90 35.55 -25.13
C GLY A 197 -23.38 34.46 -26.08
N SER A 198 -24.04 34.88 -27.17
CA SER A 198 -24.61 33.96 -28.17
C SER A 198 -23.50 33.43 -29.09
N LEU A 199 -23.40 32.10 -29.17
CA LEU A 199 -22.43 31.40 -30.01
C LEU A 199 -23.15 30.39 -30.92
N THR A 200 -22.51 30.11 -32.06
CA THR A 200 -22.82 28.92 -32.88
C THR A 200 -21.75 27.88 -32.61
N VAL A 201 -22.13 26.74 -32.00
CA VAL A 201 -21.22 25.64 -31.69
C VAL A 201 -21.38 24.53 -32.72
N THR A 202 -20.27 24.04 -33.25
CA THR A 202 -20.23 23.04 -34.33
C THR A 202 -19.28 21.91 -33.94
N ALA A 203 -19.73 20.66 -34.10
CA ALA A 203 -18.85 19.50 -34.16
C ALA A 203 -18.21 19.47 -35.55
N ASP A 204 -16.95 19.91 -35.63
CA ASP A 204 -16.18 19.93 -36.87
C ASP A 204 -15.97 18.51 -37.39
N SER A 205 -15.61 17.60 -36.49
CA SER A 205 -15.56 16.17 -36.75
C SER A 205 -15.78 15.35 -35.48
N ALA A 206 -16.29 14.14 -35.63
CA ALA A 206 -16.23 13.10 -34.61
C ALA A 206 -15.56 11.87 -35.20
N LYS A 207 -14.43 11.48 -34.63
CA LYS A 207 -13.60 10.36 -35.08
C LYS A 207 -13.69 9.21 -34.10
N HIS A 208 -13.85 8.00 -34.61
CA HIS A 208 -13.69 6.79 -33.83
C HIS A 208 -12.20 6.59 -33.52
N ILE A 209 -11.82 6.47 -32.24
CA ILE A 209 -10.41 6.52 -31.81
C ILE A 209 -9.59 5.35 -32.35
N SER A 210 -10.15 4.14 -32.42
CA SER A 210 -9.37 2.98 -32.85
C SER A 210 -9.30 2.79 -34.38
N SER A 211 -10.30 3.28 -35.12
CA SER A 211 -10.35 3.12 -36.58
C SER A 211 -10.11 4.40 -37.36
N GLU A 212 -9.94 5.54 -36.67
CA GLU A 212 -9.82 6.90 -37.23
C GLU A 212 -10.98 7.30 -38.17
N ALA A 213 -12.07 6.53 -38.18
CA ALA A 213 -13.20 6.76 -39.06
C ALA A 213 -14.02 7.97 -38.58
N ILE A 214 -14.29 8.91 -39.49
CA ILE A 214 -15.14 10.06 -39.21
C ILE A 214 -16.60 9.62 -39.29
N VAL A 215 -17.30 9.65 -38.16
CA VAL A 215 -18.74 9.30 -38.08
C VAL A 215 -19.64 10.51 -38.24
N LEU A 216 -19.14 11.70 -37.92
CA LEU A 216 -19.88 12.94 -38.04
C LEU A 216 -18.94 14.06 -38.47
N SER A 217 -19.40 14.94 -39.36
CA SER A 217 -18.65 16.10 -39.82
C SER A 217 -19.55 17.33 -39.98
N LYS A 218 -19.05 18.48 -39.53
CA LYS A 218 -19.70 19.80 -39.63
C LYS A 218 -21.17 19.79 -39.17
N LYS A 219 -21.45 19.19 -38.02
CA LYS A 219 -22.82 19.20 -37.45
C LYS A 219 -22.95 20.28 -36.37
N PRO A 220 -23.94 21.17 -36.47
CA PRO A 220 -24.18 22.18 -35.45
C PRO A 220 -24.78 21.53 -34.19
N PHE A 221 -24.40 22.03 -33.02
CA PHE A 221 -25.10 21.77 -31.78
C PHE A 221 -26.32 22.69 -31.67
N THR A 222 -27.35 22.23 -30.97
CA THR A 222 -28.53 23.02 -30.63
C THR A 222 -28.32 23.68 -29.27
N SER A 223 -28.46 25.00 -29.18
CA SER A 223 -28.39 25.72 -27.89
C SER A 223 -29.58 25.33 -27.00
N LYS A 224 -29.30 24.96 -25.74
CA LYS A 224 -30.32 24.70 -24.71
C LYS A 224 -30.49 25.85 -23.74
N ASP A 225 -29.38 26.50 -23.37
CA ASP A 225 -29.35 27.67 -22.51
C ASP A 225 -28.22 28.63 -22.95
N SER A 226 -27.88 29.61 -22.11
CA SER A 226 -26.86 30.64 -22.40
C SER A 226 -25.42 30.11 -22.51
N SER A 227 -25.15 28.86 -22.15
CA SER A 227 -23.82 28.25 -22.19
C SER A 227 -23.79 26.77 -22.61
N THR A 228 -24.93 26.08 -22.62
CA THR A 228 -25.04 24.64 -22.90
C THR A 228 -25.58 24.38 -24.30
N TYR A 229 -24.91 23.49 -25.01
CA TYR A 229 -25.19 23.11 -26.39
C TYR A 229 -25.28 21.58 -26.49
N GLU A 230 -26.27 21.06 -27.21
CA GLU A 230 -26.49 19.62 -27.34
C GLU A 230 -26.43 19.13 -28.80
N LEU A 231 -25.93 17.92 -28.99
CA LEU A 231 -25.89 17.23 -30.27
C LEU A 231 -26.39 15.80 -30.05
N ASN A 232 -27.42 15.39 -30.80
CA ASN A 232 -27.83 13.98 -30.83
C ASN A 232 -26.79 13.18 -31.61
N PHE A 233 -25.86 12.56 -30.89
CA PHE A 233 -24.74 11.84 -31.48
C PHE A 233 -25.19 10.49 -32.06
N MET A 234 -26.19 9.85 -31.46
CA MET A 234 -26.73 8.57 -31.96
C MET A 234 -27.43 8.69 -33.32
N GLN A 235 -27.83 9.89 -33.74
CA GLN A 235 -28.41 10.12 -35.07
C GLN A 235 -27.43 9.74 -36.20
N ALA A 236 -26.13 9.82 -35.97
CA ALA A 236 -25.10 9.40 -36.91
C ALA A 236 -24.92 7.88 -37.00
N LYS A 237 -25.66 7.10 -36.18
CA LYS A 237 -25.53 5.65 -36.02
C LYS A 237 -24.07 5.22 -35.79
N PRO A 238 -23.38 5.80 -34.80
CA PRO A 238 -22.02 5.39 -34.46
C PRO A 238 -21.99 3.92 -34.04
N VAL A 239 -20.92 3.21 -34.41
CA VAL A 239 -20.63 1.89 -33.84
C VAL A 239 -20.22 2.06 -32.38
N ARG A 240 -20.44 1.06 -31.53
CA ARG A 240 -19.91 1.06 -30.15
C ARG A 240 -18.40 1.31 -30.12
N GLY A 241 -17.93 2.09 -29.17
CA GLY A 241 -16.51 2.45 -29.09
C GLY A 241 -16.27 3.83 -28.52
N PHE A 242 -15.01 4.27 -28.59
CA PHE A 242 -14.57 5.56 -28.09
C PHE A 242 -14.44 6.56 -29.24
N TYR A 243 -14.86 7.79 -28.98
CA TYR A 243 -14.92 8.85 -29.97
C TYR A 243 -14.27 10.12 -29.44
N LYS A 244 -13.50 10.76 -30.31
CA LYS A 244 -13.00 12.12 -30.11
C LYS A 244 -13.81 13.07 -30.98
N ILE A 245 -14.45 14.05 -30.36
CA ILE A 245 -15.23 15.08 -31.04
C ILE A 245 -14.43 16.38 -30.99
N ILE A 246 -14.11 16.92 -32.16
CA ILE A 246 -13.45 18.22 -32.34
C ILE A 246 -14.55 19.28 -32.53
N ILE A 247 -14.51 20.32 -31.70
CA ILE A 247 -15.54 21.32 -31.57
C ILE A 247 -14.98 22.71 -31.86
N SER A 248 -15.77 23.49 -32.59
CA SER A 248 -15.57 24.92 -32.78
C SER A 248 -16.78 25.71 -32.26
N ALA A 249 -16.54 26.91 -31.76
CA ALA A 249 -17.54 27.86 -31.32
C ALA A 249 -17.31 29.20 -32.01
N LYS A 250 -18.32 29.73 -32.71
CA LYS A 250 -18.26 31.02 -33.38
C LYS A 250 -19.19 32.02 -32.70
N PRO A 251 -18.66 33.11 -32.09
CA PRO A 251 -19.48 34.17 -31.54
C PRO A 251 -20.35 34.86 -32.59
N SER A 252 -21.59 35.20 -32.23
CA SER A 252 -22.51 35.95 -33.11
C SER A 252 -22.04 37.38 -33.37
N LYS A 253 -21.30 37.97 -32.43
CA LYS A 253 -20.56 39.23 -32.61
C LYS A 253 -19.09 38.92 -32.42
N GLU A 254 -18.26 39.29 -33.39
CA GLU A 254 -16.83 39.03 -33.34
C GLU A 254 -16.19 39.74 -32.14
N ASP A 255 -15.52 38.96 -31.29
CA ASP A 255 -14.69 39.46 -30.20
C ASP A 255 -13.31 38.82 -30.29
N LYS A 256 -12.33 39.61 -30.72
CA LYS A 256 -10.94 39.17 -30.93
C LYS A 256 -10.24 38.77 -29.64
N LYS A 257 -10.80 39.10 -28.48
CA LYS A 257 -10.25 38.70 -27.19
C LYS A 257 -10.51 37.23 -26.91
N LEU A 258 -11.57 36.64 -27.47
CA LEU A 258 -11.94 35.26 -27.18
C LEU A 258 -10.97 34.29 -27.86
N LEU A 259 -10.25 33.51 -27.05
CA LEU A 259 -9.26 32.52 -27.51
C LEU A 259 -9.76 31.09 -27.29
N GLY A 260 -9.19 30.13 -28.04
CA GLY A 260 -9.53 28.71 -27.88
C GLY A 260 -10.89 28.31 -28.45
N LEU A 261 -11.42 29.10 -29.38
CA LEU A 261 -12.73 28.90 -30.00
C LEU A 261 -12.77 27.74 -31.01
N THR A 262 -11.63 27.19 -31.43
CA THR A 262 -11.55 26.14 -32.45
C THR A 262 -10.65 25.01 -32.00
N GLY A 263 -10.98 23.77 -32.39
CA GLY A 263 -10.11 22.62 -32.13
C GLY A 263 -10.24 22.05 -30.72
N ALA A 264 -11.28 22.41 -29.96
CA ALA A 264 -11.50 21.84 -28.64
C ALA A 264 -11.89 20.36 -28.76
N GLU A 265 -11.22 19.50 -27.99
CA GLU A 265 -11.45 18.05 -28.02
C GLU A 265 -12.29 17.61 -26.81
N VAL A 266 -13.36 16.87 -27.06
CA VAL A 266 -14.08 16.12 -26.02
C VAL A 266 -14.17 14.66 -26.38
N GLU A 267 -14.01 13.79 -25.38
CA GLU A 267 -14.10 12.34 -25.54
C GLU A 267 -15.43 11.82 -25.02
N VAL A 268 -16.06 10.96 -25.83
CA VAL A 268 -17.30 10.26 -25.47
C VAL A 268 -17.17 8.79 -25.83
N LYS A 269 -17.92 7.93 -25.17
CA LYS A 269 -18.00 6.50 -25.50
C LYS A 269 -19.43 6.14 -25.87
N VAL A 270 -19.60 5.45 -26.98
CA VAL A 270 -20.88 4.87 -27.39
C VAL A 270 -20.94 3.48 -26.79
N THR A 271 -21.92 3.27 -25.92
CA THR A 271 -22.14 1.99 -25.26
C THR A 271 -23.29 1.23 -25.91
N THR A 272 -23.32 -0.08 -25.69
CA THR A 272 -24.40 -0.95 -26.14
C THR A 272 -24.84 -1.94 -25.06
N GLN A 273 -26.01 -2.54 -25.25
CA GLN A 273 -26.45 -3.69 -24.49
C GLN A 273 -25.94 -4.98 -25.13
N VAL A 274 -25.27 -5.81 -24.33
CA VAL A 274 -24.82 -7.13 -24.76
C VAL A 274 -25.93 -8.17 -24.54
N SER A 275 -26.02 -9.11 -25.47
CA SER A 275 -26.79 -10.34 -25.37
C SER A 275 -25.86 -11.53 -25.55
N ILE A 276 -26.13 -12.62 -24.84
CA ILE A 276 -25.33 -13.85 -24.92
C ILE A 276 -26.18 -14.96 -25.53
N GLU A 277 -25.63 -15.63 -26.54
CA GLU A 277 -26.28 -16.70 -27.28
C GLU A 277 -25.34 -17.91 -27.44
N ASN A 278 -25.92 -19.06 -27.81
CA ASN A 278 -25.19 -20.29 -28.15
C ASN A 278 -24.20 -20.72 -27.06
N VAL A 279 -24.63 -20.66 -25.80
CA VAL A 279 -23.80 -21.05 -24.66
C VAL A 279 -23.82 -22.57 -24.55
N GLU A 280 -22.64 -23.17 -24.59
CA GLU A 280 -22.43 -24.61 -24.56
C GLU A 280 -21.39 -24.97 -23.52
N ILE A 281 -21.70 -25.92 -22.65
CA ILE A 281 -20.81 -26.43 -21.60
C ILE A 281 -20.61 -27.92 -21.84
N GLY A 282 -19.36 -28.39 -21.85
CA GLY A 282 -19.06 -29.80 -22.00
C GLY A 282 -17.80 -30.21 -21.23
N VAL A 283 -17.71 -31.50 -20.96
CA VAL A 283 -16.49 -32.15 -20.45
C VAL A 283 -16.00 -33.09 -21.55
N ALA A 284 -14.69 -33.10 -21.79
CA ALA A 284 -14.05 -33.95 -22.78
C ALA A 284 -12.76 -34.53 -22.22
N ASP A 285 -12.35 -35.70 -22.71
CA ASP A 285 -11.01 -36.21 -22.40
C ASP A 285 -9.96 -35.34 -23.09
N LYS A 286 -8.82 -35.17 -22.41
CA LYS A 286 -7.70 -34.36 -22.90
C LYS A 286 -7.12 -34.90 -24.23
N ASP A 287 -7.06 -36.23 -24.36
CA ASP A 287 -6.37 -36.94 -25.44
C ASP A 287 -7.31 -37.38 -26.59
N GLN A 288 -8.62 -37.19 -26.46
CA GLN A 288 -9.56 -37.56 -27.51
C GLN A 288 -9.71 -36.46 -28.58
N THR A 289 -9.64 -36.85 -29.85
CA THR A 289 -9.96 -36.00 -31.01
C THR A 289 -11.46 -35.91 -31.29
N THR A 290 -12.28 -36.72 -30.61
CA THR A 290 -13.74 -36.75 -30.75
C THR A 290 -14.37 -35.49 -30.17
N ALA A 291 -15.39 -34.95 -30.84
CA ALA A 291 -16.08 -33.74 -30.38
C ALA A 291 -16.71 -33.95 -28.98
N ALA A 292 -16.45 -33.02 -28.06
CA ALA A 292 -17.01 -33.02 -26.73
C ALA A 292 -18.55 -33.04 -26.77
N ARG A 293 -19.18 -33.83 -25.90
CA ARG A 293 -20.63 -33.76 -25.71
C ARG A 293 -20.96 -32.49 -24.94
N THR A 294 -21.55 -31.51 -25.61
CA THR A 294 -21.93 -30.23 -25.00
C THR A 294 -23.42 -30.19 -24.64
N THR A 295 -23.72 -29.49 -23.55
CA THR A 295 -25.06 -29.15 -23.09
C THR A 295 -25.28 -27.67 -23.35
N LYS A 296 -26.36 -27.33 -24.07
CA LYS A 296 -26.76 -25.94 -24.29
C LYS A 296 -27.42 -25.37 -23.04
N VAL A 297 -27.06 -24.13 -22.69
CA VAL A 297 -27.65 -23.41 -21.56
C VAL A 297 -28.16 -22.06 -22.05
N GLN A 298 -29.37 -21.67 -21.63
CA GLN A 298 -29.96 -20.40 -22.02
C GLN A 298 -29.89 -19.40 -20.87
N TYR A 299 -29.37 -18.21 -21.14
CA TYR A 299 -29.37 -17.10 -20.18
C TYR A 299 -30.80 -16.62 -19.88
N PRO A 300 -31.17 -16.29 -18.62
CA PRO A 300 -30.36 -16.33 -17.39
C PRO A 300 -30.47 -17.64 -16.58
N GLY A 301 -30.95 -18.74 -17.18
CA GLY A 301 -31.09 -20.03 -16.52
C GLY A 301 -29.75 -20.73 -16.26
N LYS A 302 -29.74 -21.77 -15.43
CA LYS A 302 -28.54 -22.58 -15.13
C LYS A 302 -28.66 -23.98 -15.71
N ALA A 303 -27.53 -24.65 -15.97
CA ALA A 303 -27.52 -26.06 -16.32
C ALA A 303 -28.20 -26.90 -15.22
N SER A 304 -29.07 -27.82 -15.63
CA SER A 304 -29.81 -28.69 -14.71
C SER A 304 -28.97 -29.85 -14.18
N THR A 305 -27.94 -30.25 -14.94
CA THR A 305 -27.03 -31.35 -14.61
C THR A 305 -25.74 -30.81 -14.00
N VAL A 306 -25.25 -31.48 -12.97
CA VAL A 306 -23.88 -31.27 -12.47
C VAL A 306 -22.92 -31.96 -13.43
N PHE A 307 -21.88 -31.24 -13.85
CA PHE A 307 -20.82 -31.81 -14.69
C PHE A 307 -19.80 -32.54 -13.82
N GLU A 308 -19.28 -33.67 -14.27
CA GLU A 308 -18.23 -34.42 -13.59
C GLU A 308 -16.96 -34.32 -14.42
N ALA A 309 -15.86 -33.87 -13.83
CA ALA A 309 -14.57 -33.77 -14.52
C ALA A 309 -13.42 -34.25 -13.63
N ASP A 310 -12.53 -35.09 -14.18
CA ASP A 310 -11.31 -35.52 -13.51
C ASP A 310 -10.04 -34.89 -14.12
N TYR A 311 -8.88 -35.26 -13.58
CA TYR A 311 -7.57 -34.77 -14.01
C TYR A 311 -7.12 -35.20 -15.42
N HIS A 312 -7.82 -36.14 -16.06
CA HIS A 312 -7.60 -36.51 -17.47
C HIS A 312 -8.55 -35.76 -18.43
N GLN A 313 -9.43 -34.93 -17.88
CA GLN A 313 -10.46 -34.23 -18.63
C GLN A 313 -10.25 -32.72 -18.68
N LYS A 314 -10.97 -32.10 -19.61
CA LYS A 314 -11.04 -30.67 -19.80
C LYS A 314 -12.48 -30.18 -19.82
N ILE A 315 -12.71 -29.02 -19.24
CA ILE A 315 -14.00 -28.32 -19.28
C ILE A 315 -13.97 -27.33 -20.43
N ILE A 316 -14.98 -27.42 -21.29
CA ILE A 316 -15.15 -26.53 -22.44
C ILE A 316 -16.40 -25.69 -22.21
N VAL A 317 -16.25 -24.37 -22.23
CA VAL A 317 -17.37 -23.44 -22.24
C VAL A 317 -17.24 -22.57 -23.48
N LYS A 318 -18.25 -22.60 -24.35
CA LYS A 318 -18.34 -21.74 -25.55
C LYS A 318 -19.52 -20.81 -25.41
N PHE A 319 -19.38 -19.59 -25.88
CA PHE A 319 -20.48 -18.63 -25.91
C PHE A 319 -20.28 -17.64 -27.07
N GLN A 320 -21.36 -16.94 -27.44
CA GLN A 320 -21.30 -15.86 -28.41
C GLN A 320 -21.92 -14.62 -27.80
N LEU A 321 -21.21 -13.50 -27.85
CA LEU A 321 -21.74 -12.20 -27.48
C LEU A 321 -22.23 -11.48 -28.75
N LYS A 322 -23.43 -10.92 -28.67
CA LYS A 322 -24.01 -10.08 -29.71
C LYS A 322 -24.44 -8.75 -29.14
N ASP A 323 -24.25 -7.72 -29.94
CA ASP A 323 -24.81 -6.41 -29.70
C ASP A 323 -26.32 -6.44 -29.95
N LYS A 324 -27.11 -6.00 -28.96
CA LYS A 324 -28.56 -6.02 -29.03
C LYS A 324 -29.13 -4.97 -30.01
N ALA A 325 -28.35 -3.93 -30.33
CA ALA A 325 -28.79 -2.86 -31.21
C ALA A 325 -28.82 -3.27 -32.68
N ASP A 326 -27.80 -4.00 -33.14
CA ASP A 326 -27.63 -4.38 -34.55
C ASP A 326 -27.48 -5.89 -34.80
N GLY A 327 -27.41 -6.72 -33.74
CA GLY A 327 -27.23 -8.16 -33.83
C GLY A 327 -25.81 -8.60 -34.22
N THR A 328 -24.86 -7.67 -34.33
CA THR A 328 -23.48 -7.98 -34.72
C THR A 328 -22.77 -8.73 -33.61
N LYS A 329 -21.88 -9.65 -33.99
CA LYS A 329 -21.01 -10.34 -33.04
C LYS A 329 -20.07 -9.34 -32.38
N MET A 330 -19.84 -9.51 -31.09
CA MET A 330 -18.91 -8.68 -30.33
C MET A 330 -18.00 -9.52 -29.44
N SER A 331 -16.89 -8.93 -29.04
CA SER A 331 -16.04 -9.41 -27.94
C SER A 331 -16.16 -8.41 -26.79
N ALA A 332 -15.88 -8.88 -25.57
CA ALA A 332 -15.80 -8.02 -24.39
C ALA A 332 -14.37 -8.03 -23.86
N HIS A 333 -13.92 -6.89 -23.33
CA HIS A 333 -12.60 -6.78 -22.70
C HIS A 333 -12.42 -7.73 -21.50
N GLN A 334 -13.47 -7.94 -20.71
CA GLN A 334 -13.47 -8.89 -19.59
C GLN A 334 -14.44 -10.03 -19.90
N THR A 335 -13.87 -11.22 -20.04
CA THR A 335 -14.62 -12.48 -20.19
C THR A 335 -13.98 -13.53 -19.29
N PHE A 336 -14.56 -13.72 -18.10
CA PHE A 336 -13.97 -14.56 -17.06
C PHE A 336 -14.89 -15.72 -16.70
N LEU A 337 -14.30 -16.90 -16.54
CA LEU A 337 -14.96 -18.05 -15.96
C LEU A 337 -14.44 -18.20 -14.53
N LYS A 338 -15.31 -17.91 -13.57
CA LYS A 338 -15.03 -18.07 -12.15
C LYS A 338 -15.54 -19.43 -11.67
N LEU A 339 -14.67 -20.16 -10.99
CA LEU A 339 -14.93 -21.44 -10.35
C LEU A 339 -14.78 -21.26 -8.84
N THR A 340 -15.89 -21.37 -8.11
CA THR A 340 -15.90 -21.19 -6.65
C THR A 340 -16.16 -22.52 -5.95
N ASN A 341 -15.23 -22.98 -5.11
CA ASN A 341 -15.41 -24.20 -4.31
C ASN A 341 -16.50 -23.96 -3.25
N GLN A 342 -17.58 -24.75 -3.25
CA GLN A 342 -18.73 -24.54 -2.37
C GLN A 342 -18.44 -24.81 -0.88
N LYS A 343 -17.36 -25.53 -0.55
CA LYS A 343 -16.99 -25.84 0.83
C LYS A 343 -15.99 -24.84 1.41
N THR A 344 -15.03 -24.38 0.60
CA THR A 344 -13.95 -23.49 1.06
C THR A 344 -14.16 -22.03 0.69
N ASN A 345 -15.10 -21.72 -0.21
CA ASN A 345 -15.28 -20.43 -0.87
C ASN A 345 -14.02 -19.93 -1.62
N GLN A 346 -13.08 -20.83 -1.92
CA GLN A 346 -11.93 -20.48 -2.77
C GLN A 346 -12.42 -20.23 -4.19
N GLU A 347 -12.01 -19.10 -4.76
CA GLU A 347 -12.33 -18.71 -6.13
C GLU A 347 -11.10 -18.85 -7.02
N ILE A 348 -11.30 -19.40 -8.21
CA ILE A 348 -10.30 -19.47 -9.27
C ILE A 348 -10.92 -18.84 -10.52
N ILE A 349 -10.20 -17.93 -11.18
CA ILE A 349 -10.70 -17.19 -12.33
C ILE A 349 -9.83 -17.52 -13.55
N PHE A 350 -10.48 -17.97 -14.62
CA PHE A 350 -9.86 -18.20 -15.92
C PHE A 350 -10.32 -17.16 -16.93
N VAL A 351 -9.48 -16.86 -17.91
CA VAL A 351 -9.75 -15.90 -18.99
C VAL A 351 -10.12 -16.67 -20.26
N ALA A 352 -11.11 -16.18 -21.00
CA ALA A 352 -11.49 -16.80 -22.28
C ALA A 352 -10.44 -16.54 -23.35
N ASP A 353 -10.35 -17.42 -24.34
CA ASP A 353 -9.70 -17.10 -25.60
C ASP A 353 -10.53 -16.06 -26.37
N ALA A 354 -9.95 -14.87 -26.55
CA ALA A 354 -10.60 -13.73 -27.17
C ALA A 354 -11.00 -13.97 -28.63
N ALA A 355 -10.30 -14.84 -29.36
CA ALA A 355 -10.61 -15.12 -30.76
C ALA A 355 -11.85 -16.02 -30.91
N SER A 356 -12.04 -16.94 -29.97
CA SER A 356 -13.05 -18.00 -30.07
C SER A 356 -14.18 -17.90 -29.03
N ASN A 357 -14.11 -16.94 -28.10
CA ASN A 357 -15.03 -16.82 -26.96
C ASN A 357 -15.26 -18.18 -26.28
N LYS A 358 -14.14 -18.87 -26.05
CA LYS A 358 -14.10 -20.24 -25.55
C LYS A 358 -13.17 -20.33 -24.36
N PHE A 359 -13.61 -21.06 -23.35
CA PHE A 359 -12.75 -21.60 -22.31
C PHE A 359 -12.45 -23.05 -22.66
N ASP A 360 -11.17 -23.41 -22.66
CA ASP A 360 -10.68 -24.79 -22.79
C ASP A 360 -9.78 -25.06 -21.59
N LEU A 361 -10.40 -25.48 -20.49
CA LEU A 361 -9.75 -25.62 -19.19
C LEU A 361 -9.35 -27.08 -18.97
N ASP A 362 -8.07 -27.37 -19.13
CA ASP A 362 -7.49 -28.68 -18.78
C ASP A 362 -7.30 -28.77 -17.25
N ILE A 363 -8.08 -29.67 -16.64
CA ILE A 363 -8.14 -29.85 -15.19
C ILE A 363 -6.82 -30.38 -14.63
N GLY A 364 -6.17 -31.32 -15.32
CA GLY A 364 -4.88 -31.87 -14.90
C GLY A 364 -3.78 -30.82 -14.91
N SER A 365 -3.69 -30.03 -15.97
CA SER A 365 -2.69 -28.95 -16.08
C SER A 365 -2.89 -27.82 -15.07
N SER A 366 -4.15 -27.54 -14.74
CA SER A 366 -4.53 -26.44 -13.84
C SER A 366 -4.72 -26.89 -12.39
N ALA A 367 -4.48 -28.17 -12.07
CA ALA A 367 -4.68 -28.75 -10.74
C ALA A 367 -3.97 -27.96 -9.62
N GLY A 368 -2.77 -27.44 -9.92
CA GLY A 368 -2.01 -26.59 -8.99
C GLY A 368 -2.68 -25.26 -8.65
N GLN A 369 -3.50 -24.69 -9.55
CA GLN A 369 -4.28 -23.46 -9.32
C GLN A 369 -5.50 -23.73 -8.42
N PHE A 370 -6.09 -24.93 -8.54
CA PHE A 370 -7.13 -25.42 -7.63
C PHE A 370 -6.57 -25.88 -6.27
N GLY A 371 -5.25 -25.92 -6.11
CA GLY A 371 -4.61 -26.45 -4.91
C GLY A 371 -4.89 -27.95 -4.71
N HIS A 372 -5.19 -28.69 -5.78
CA HIS A 372 -5.61 -30.11 -5.76
C HIS A 372 -6.85 -30.39 -4.90
N LEU A 373 -7.73 -29.40 -4.72
CA LEU A 373 -8.96 -29.57 -3.94
C LEU A 373 -10.05 -30.24 -4.78
N SER A 374 -10.34 -31.51 -4.50
CA SER A 374 -11.51 -32.19 -5.07
C SER A 374 -12.80 -31.70 -4.42
N GLY A 375 -13.88 -31.68 -5.19
CA GLY A 375 -15.23 -31.37 -4.72
C GLY A 375 -16.04 -30.53 -5.69
N LYS A 376 -17.13 -29.98 -5.19
CA LYS A 376 -18.13 -29.27 -5.99
C LYS A 376 -17.79 -27.78 -6.13
N TYR A 377 -17.71 -27.33 -7.37
CA TYR A 377 -17.44 -25.96 -7.77
C TYR A 377 -18.67 -25.35 -8.47
N SER A 378 -18.99 -24.11 -8.13
CA SER A 378 -19.95 -23.29 -8.87
C SER A 378 -19.24 -22.62 -10.04
N MET A 379 -19.80 -22.74 -11.25
CA MET A 379 -19.31 -22.08 -12.46
C MET A 379 -20.09 -20.78 -12.70
N GLU A 380 -19.38 -19.67 -12.80
CA GLU A 380 -19.95 -18.36 -13.04
C GLU A 380 -19.22 -17.66 -14.20
N LEU A 381 -19.97 -17.21 -15.21
CA LEU A 381 -19.45 -16.44 -16.33
C LEU A 381 -19.64 -14.95 -16.06
N ILE A 382 -18.53 -14.21 -16.09
CA ILE A 382 -18.51 -12.77 -15.86
C ILE A 382 -18.15 -12.08 -17.17
N ILE A 383 -19.02 -11.19 -17.64
CA ILE A 383 -18.84 -10.42 -18.87
C ILE A 383 -18.89 -8.93 -18.54
N GLY A 384 -17.85 -8.19 -18.96
CA GLY A 384 -17.75 -6.76 -18.75
C GLY A 384 -16.87 -6.06 -19.79
N ASP A 385 -17.24 -4.84 -20.15
CA ASP A 385 -16.44 -3.97 -21.02
C ASP A 385 -16.84 -2.51 -20.73
N ALA A 386 -15.94 -1.56 -20.99
CA ALA A 386 -16.21 -0.13 -20.90
C ALA A 386 -17.32 0.32 -21.87
N VAL A 387 -17.54 -0.43 -22.97
CA VAL A 387 -18.61 -0.18 -23.95
C VAL A 387 -19.90 -0.97 -23.69
N ILE A 388 -19.98 -1.77 -22.63
CA ILE A 388 -21.18 -2.56 -22.28
C ILE A 388 -21.97 -1.85 -21.16
N GLU A 389 -23.27 -1.66 -21.37
CA GLU A 389 -24.18 -1.01 -20.40
C GLU A 389 -24.69 -1.96 -19.33
N ASN A 390 -24.87 -3.23 -19.68
CA ASN A 390 -25.43 -4.29 -18.84
C ASN A 390 -24.39 -5.38 -18.57
N PRO A 391 -23.28 -5.08 -17.85
CA PRO A 391 -22.36 -6.12 -17.43
C PRO A 391 -23.11 -7.11 -16.54
N PHE A 392 -22.79 -8.39 -16.67
CA PHE A 392 -23.49 -9.42 -15.93
C PHE A 392 -22.55 -10.51 -15.43
N SER A 393 -22.98 -11.12 -14.33
CA SER A 393 -22.39 -12.31 -13.73
C SER A 393 -23.47 -13.39 -13.75
N TRP A 394 -23.18 -14.52 -14.38
CA TRP A 394 -24.16 -15.56 -14.63
C TRP A 394 -23.71 -16.92 -14.15
N ALA A 395 -24.44 -17.49 -13.20
CA ALA A 395 -24.24 -18.85 -12.74
C ALA A 395 -24.62 -19.86 -13.85
N LEU A 396 -23.60 -20.41 -14.50
CA LEU A 396 -23.74 -21.37 -15.59
C LEU A 396 -24.23 -22.73 -15.10
N GLY A 397 -23.76 -23.15 -13.92
CA GLY A 397 -24.03 -24.48 -13.37
C GLY A 397 -22.98 -24.89 -12.35
N GLU A 398 -22.92 -26.19 -12.06
CA GLU A 398 -22.01 -26.75 -11.08
C GLU A 398 -21.16 -27.84 -11.74
N VAL A 399 -19.89 -27.93 -11.32
CA VAL A 399 -18.98 -28.99 -11.74
C VAL A 399 -18.35 -29.63 -10.52
N ASN A 400 -18.32 -30.96 -10.48
CA ASN A 400 -17.62 -31.73 -9.47
C ASN A 400 -16.25 -32.13 -10.03
N LEU A 401 -15.19 -31.67 -9.38
CA LEU A 401 -13.80 -31.92 -9.78
C LEU A 401 -13.19 -33.02 -8.94
N ASN A 402 -12.53 -33.99 -9.59
CA ASN A 402 -11.83 -35.07 -8.92
C ASN A 402 -10.33 -35.10 -9.28
N PHE A 403 -9.49 -34.80 -8.29
CA PHE A 403 -8.03 -34.91 -8.38
C PHE A 403 -7.53 -36.19 -7.67
N PRO A 404 -6.41 -36.79 -8.11
CA PRO A 404 -5.86 -38.01 -7.49
C PRO A 404 -5.55 -37.85 -6.00
N GLU A 405 -5.93 -38.85 -5.20
CA GLU A 405 -5.61 -38.92 -3.78
C GLU A 405 -4.10 -39.07 -3.55
N GLY A 406 -3.51 -38.24 -2.68
CA GLY A 406 -2.08 -38.28 -2.34
C GLY A 406 -1.33 -36.97 -2.56
N GLN A 407 -1.92 -36.01 -3.29
CA GLN A 407 -1.44 -34.64 -3.33
C GLN A 407 -2.16 -33.85 -2.24
N THR A 408 -1.48 -33.63 -1.12
CA THR A 408 -2.03 -32.86 0.00
C THR A 408 -2.50 -31.51 -0.53
N PRO A 409 -3.76 -31.10 -0.27
CA PRO A 409 -4.19 -29.75 -0.59
C PRO A 409 -3.16 -28.76 -0.10
N LYS A 410 -2.77 -27.79 -0.94
CA LYS A 410 -1.87 -26.71 -0.48
C LYS A 410 -2.46 -26.19 0.83
N ASP A 411 -1.63 -26.27 1.86
CA ASP A 411 -1.95 -25.97 3.26
C ASP A 411 -2.96 -24.83 3.29
N LYS A 412 -4.16 -25.08 3.83
CA LYS A 412 -5.21 -24.05 3.97
C LYS A 412 -4.56 -22.95 4.77
N GLY A 413 -4.04 -21.92 4.09
CA GLY A 413 -3.00 -21.03 4.63
C GLY A 413 -3.35 -20.74 6.07
N LEU A 414 -2.61 -21.38 7.00
CA LEU A 414 -3.00 -21.47 8.40
C LEU A 414 -3.46 -20.09 8.80
N ASP A 415 -4.70 -19.96 9.27
CA ASP A 415 -5.23 -18.68 9.70
C ASP A 415 -4.19 -18.08 10.64
N ARG A 416 -3.53 -17.01 10.18
CA ARG A 416 -2.35 -16.45 10.86
C ARG A 416 -2.72 -15.96 12.26
N TYR A 417 -4.02 -15.81 12.51
CA TYR A 417 -4.59 -15.34 13.75
C TYR A 417 -5.27 -16.47 14.56
N ALA A 418 -5.32 -17.70 14.04
CA ALA A 418 -5.83 -18.83 14.79
C ALA A 418 -4.91 -19.18 15.97
N LYS A 419 -5.53 -19.54 17.10
CA LYS A 419 -4.81 -20.01 18.28
C LYS A 419 -4.06 -21.29 17.93
N LYS A 420 -2.72 -21.26 18.05
CA LYS A 420 -1.89 -22.45 17.88
C LYS A 420 -2.18 -23.49 18.98
N PRO A 421 -2.02 -24.80 18.70
CA PRO A 421 -2.11 -25.82 19.73
C PRO A 421 -1.20 -25.52 20.93
N GLU A 422 -1.69 -25.79 22.13
CA GLU A 422 -0.92 -25.60 23.36
C GLU A 422 0.25 -26.60 23.41
N ILE A 423 1.46 -26.11 23.65
CA ILE A 423 2.66 -26.95 23.82
C ILE A 423 2.79 -27.29 25.30
N LYS A 424 2.67 -28.58 25.64
CA LYS A 424 2.91 -29.08 27.00
C LYS A 424 4.34 -29.60 27.12
N HIS A 425 5.11 -29.04 28.04
CA HIS A 425 6.47 -29.53 28.33
C HIS A 425 6.41 -30.91 28.98
N LEU A 426 7.00 -31.92 28.32
CA LEU A 426 7.14 -33.26 28.88
C LEU A 426 8.44 -33.32 29.70
N PHE A 427 8.32 -33.25 31.02
CA PHE A 427 9.46 -33.48 31.91
C PHE A 427 9.94 -34.94 31.79
N ARG A 428 11.24 -35.15 32.05
CA ARG A 428 11.78 -36.52 32.17
C ARG A 428 11.06 -37.23 33.30
N GLU A 429 10.63 -38.47 33.05
CA GLU A 429 10.07 -39.31 34.10
C GLU A 429 11.12 -39.56 35.19
N PRO A 430 10.76 -39.44 36.48
CA PRO A 430 11.68 -39.75 37.56
C PRO A 430 12.03 -41.25 37.52
N GLU A 431 13.29 -41.56 37.77
CA GLU A 431 13.75 -42.95 37.84
C GLU A 431 12.98 -43.72 38.94
N LYS A 432 12.56 -44.95 38.63
CA LYS A 432 11.85 -45.81 39.58
C LYS A 432 12.78 -46.22 40.72
N ARG A 433 12.46 -45.80 41.95
CA ARG A 433 13.16 -46.26 43.15
C ARG A 433 12.70 -47.68 43.51
N PRO A 434 13.60 -48.54 44.06
CA PRO A 434 13.21 -49.86 44.55
C PRO A 434 12.22 -49.76 45.73
N ALA A 435 11.45 -50.82 45.94
CA ALA A 435 10.49 -50.87 47.05
C ALA A 435 11.20 -50.78 48.40
N ALA A 436 10.69 -49.93 49.31
CA ALA A 436 11.30 -49.67 50.61
C ALA A 436 11.48 -50.95 51.45
N VAL A 437 10.55 -51.90 51.35
CA VAL A 437 10.64 -53.19 52.05
C VAL A 437 11.89 -53.96 51.66
N VAL A 438 12.22 -53.99 50.36
CA VAL A 438 13.41 -54.67 49.85
C VAL A 438 14.65 -54.00 50.43
N SER A 439 14.76 -52.67 50.33
CA SER A 439 15.89 -51.92 50.89
C SER A 439 16.07 -52.16 52.39
N THR A 440 14.98 -52.14 53.17
CA THR A 440 15.00 -52.36 54.63
C THR A 440 15.47 -53.78 54.99
N VAL A 441 15.00 -54.81 54.29
CA VAL A 441 15.43 -56.19 54.51
C VAL A 441 16.93 -56.32 54.28
N PHE A 442 17.45 -55.77 53.18
CA PHE A 442 18.89 -55.79 52.90
C PHE A 442 19.71 -54.99 53.94
N THR A 443 19.18 -53.89 54.48
CA THR A 443 19.84 -53.18 55.60
C THR A 443 19.98 -54.08 56.83
N PHE A 444 18.94 -54.81 57.23
CA PHE A 444 19.04 -55.76 58.34
C PHE A 444 19.99 -56.92 58.05
N LEU A 445 20.02 -57.42 56.80
CA LEU A 445 20.98 -58.45 56.39
C LEU A 445 22.44 -57.95 56.51
N VAL A 446 22.71 -56.68 56.22
CA VAL A 446 24.05 -56.08 56.39
C VAL A 446 24.43 -55.94 57.88
N LEU A 447 23.46 -55.70 58.77
CA LEU A 447 23.70 -55.62 60.22
C LEU A 447 23.83 -57.00 60.89
N ALA A 448 23.28 -58.05 60.29
CA ALA A 448 23.27 -59.39 60.87
C ALA A 448 24.67 -59.97 61.19
N PRO A 449 25.71 -59.83 60.33
CA PRO A 449 27.07 -60.25 60.66
C PRO A 449 27.63 -59.59 61.93
N VAL A 450 27.29 -58.33 62.22
CA VAL A 450 27.74 -57.64 63.45
C VAL A 450 27.09 -58.27 64.68
N LEU A 451 25.79 -58.59 64.62
CA LEU A 451 25.11 -59.30 65.69
C LEU A 451 25.73 -60.70 65.92
N ILE A 452 25.98 -61.43 64.83
CA ILE A 452 26.63 -62.75 64.89
C ILE A 452 28.01 -62.64 65.54
N LEU A 453 28.82 -61.63 65.18
CA LEU A 453 30.13 -61.41 65.79
C LEU A 453 30.05 -61.25 67.31
N VAL A 454 29.11 -60.43 67.80
CA VAL A 454 28.91 -60.20 69.24
C VAL A 454 28.47 -61.49 69.95
N LEU A 455 27.54 -62.25 69.37
CA LEU A 455 27.11 -63.55 69.91
C LEU A 455 28.27 -64.55 70.00
N LEU A 456 29.12 -64.61 68.96
CA LEU A 456 30.29 -65.47 68.94
C LEU A 456 31.34 -65.05 69.97
N TRP A 457 31.59 -63.75 70.15
CA TRP A 457 32.48 -63.24 71.20
C TRP A 457 32.01 -63.63 72.59
N MET A 458 30.70 -63.54 72.86
CA MET A 458 30.13 -64.00 74.12
C MET A 458 30.31 -65.52 74.31
N LYS A 459 30.12 -66.31 73.24
CA LYS A 459 30.30 -67.78 73.29
C LYS A 459 31.76 -68.19 73.50
N ILE A 460 32.70 -67.47 72.92
CA ILE A 460 34.16 -67.72 73.08
C ILE A 460 34.65 -67.25 74.47
N GLY A 461 33.91 -66.37 75.14
CA GLY A 461 34.29 -65.79 76.44
C GLY A 461 35.25 -64.61 76.32
N VAL A 462 35.21 -63.87 75.21
CA VAL A 462 35.99 -62.64 75.04
C VAL A 462 35.54 -61.63 76.08
N ASN A 463 36.47 -61.17 76.92
CA ASN A 463 36.21 -60.22 77.98
C ASN A 463 37.19 -59.04 77.92
N VAL A 464 36.90 -58.00 78.70
CA VAL A 464 37.68 -56.75 78.77
C VAL A 464 38.43 -56.67 80.12
N SER A 465 38.66 -57.81 80.80
CA SER A 465 39.19 -57.82 82.18
C SER A 465 40.59 -57.22 82.32
N ASN A 466 41.37 -57.24 81.24
CA ASN A 466 42.74 -56.72 81.20
C ASN A 466 42.83 -55.24 80.84
N PHE A 467 41.72 -54.50 80.83
CA PHE A 467 41.74 -53.07 80.55
C PHE A 467 42.46 -52.31 81.68
N PRO A 468 43.62 -51.67 81.42
CA PRO A 468 44.27 -50.88 82.45
C PRO A 468 43.42 -49.63 82.68
N MET A 469 42.81 -49.49 83.86
CA MET A 469 42.06 -48.27 84.24
C MET A 469 43.03 -47.11 84.55
N SER A 470 43.87 -46.75 83.58
CA SER A 470 44.80 -45.63 83.62
C SER A 470 44.24 -44.45 82.81
N LEU A 471 44.70 -43.25 83.14
CA LEU A 471 44.29 -42.03 82.42
C LEU A 471 44.61 -42.10 80.92
N SER A 472 45.72 -42.75 80.53
CA SER A 472 46.08 -42.93 79.13
C SER A 472 45.17 -43.91 78.40
N ALA A 473 44.70 -44.97 79.07
CA ALA A 473 43.80 -45.94 78.47
C ALA A 473 42.41 -45.36 78.20
N VAL A 474 41.84 -44.71 79.21
CA VAL A 474 40.52 -44.06 79.11
C VAL A 474 40.59 -42.89 78.13
N GLY A 475 41.63 -42.04 78.23
CA GLY A 475 41.83 -40.91 77.33
C GLY A 475 41.96 -41.33 75.87
N PHE A 476 42.70 -42.40 75.58
CA PHE A 476 42.85 -42.91 74.21
C PHE A 476 41.51 -43.39 73.62
N HIS A 477 40.75 -44.21 74.36
CA HIS A 477 39.47 -44.76 73.87
C HIS A 477 38.39 -43.67 73.73
N LEU A 478 38.36 -42.67 74.62
CA LEU A 478 37.46 -41.52 74.47
C LEU A 478 37.80 -40.68 73.24
N CYS A 479 39.09 -40.41 72.97
CA CYS A 479 39.47 -39.68 71.78
C CYS A 479 39.18 -40.48 70.50
N LEU A 480 39.38 -41.81 70.53
CA LEU A 480 39.03 -42.69 69.42
C LEU A 480 37.52 -42.70 69.14
N ALA A 481 36.69 -42.77 70.20
CA ALA A 481 35.24 -42.65 70.08
C ALA A 481 34.82 -41.27 69.53
N ALA A 482 35.49 -40.20 69.97
CA ALA A 482 35.25 -38.85 69.45
C ALA A 482 35.61 -38.72 67.96
N ILE A 483 36.68 -39.39 67.49
CA ILE A 483 37.02 -39.45 66.07
C ILE A 483 35.94 -40.19 65.27
N PHE A 484 35.45 -41.34 65.74
CA PHE A 484 34.35 -42.03 65.06
C PHE A 484 33.05 -41.21 65.06
N GLY A 485 32.75 -40.52 66.16
CA GLY A 485 31.64 -39.57 66.24
C GLY A 485 31.80 -38.40 65.25
N LEU A 486 33.01 -37.88 65.09
CA LEU A 486 33.31 -36.83 64.12
C LEU A 486 33.10 -37.32 62.68
N TYR A 487 33.44 -38.56 62.36
CA TYR A 487 33.16 -39.15 61.03
C TYR A 487 31.66 -39.32 60.78
N TYR A 488 30.88 -39.66 61.81
CA TYR A 488 29.43 -39.66 61.70
C TYR A 488 28.88 -38.24 61.45
N LEU A 489 29.38 -37.23 62.17
CA LEU A 489 29.00 -35.83 61.96
C LEU A 489 29.39 -35.32 60.56
N TYR A 490 30.52 -35.78 60.01
CA TYR A 490 30.89 -35.52 58.62
C TYR A 490 29.89 -36.10 57.62
N TRP A 491 29.38 -37.31 57.89
CA TRP A 491 28.40 -37.93 57.02
C TRP A 491 27.04 -37.20 57.03
N VAL A 492 26.65 -36.64 58.18
CA VAL A 492 25.32 -36.01 58.35
C VAL A 492 25.34 -34.52 58.01
N GLU A 493 26.37 -33.77 58.40
CA GLU A 493 26.31 -32.30 58.41
C GLU A 493 27.63 -31.57 58.08
N LEU A 494 28.77 -32.02 58.61
CA LEU A 494 30.02 -31.26 58.49
C LEU A 494 30.60 -31.34 57.08
N ASN A 495 31.19 -30.23 56.62
CA ASN A 495 31.99 -30.26 55.39
C ASN A 495 33.41 -30.78 55.64
N MET A 496 34.12 -31.11 54.55
CA MET A 496 35.45 -31.73 54.63
C MET A 496 36.48 -30.88 55.39
N PHE A 497 36.48 -29.55 55.23
CA PHE A 497 37.46 -28.68 55.91
C PHE A 497 37.22 -28.59 57.42
N GLN A 498 35.96 -28.51 57.86
CA GLN A 498 35.60 -28.54 59.27
C GLN A 498 36.00 -29.86 59.92
N THR A 499 35.69 -30.98 59.26
CA THR A 499 36.06 -32.32 59.72
C THR A 499 37.57 -32.46 59.88
N VAL A 500 38.36 -32.05 58.89
CA VAL A 500 39.83 -32.11 58.97
C VAL A 500 40.36 -31.21 60.09
N ARG A 501 39.79 -30.03 60.31
CA ARG A 501 40.20 -29.14 61.41
C ARG A 501 39.95 -29.79 62.78
N TYR A 502 38.75 -30.32 63.02
CA TYR A 502 38.43 -30.99 64.29
C TYR A 502 39.23 -32.28 64.47
N LEU A 503 39.45 -33.04 63.38
CA LEU A 503 40.28 -34.23 63.39
C LEU A 503 41.73 -33.88 63.76
N GLY A 504 42.28 -32.79 63.22
CA GLY A 504 43.61 -32.30 63.58
C GLY A 504 43.74 -31.97 65.07
N LEU A 505 42.72 -31.34 65.65
CA LEU A 505 42.67 -31.06 67.09
C LEU A 505 42.57 -32.34 67.94
N LEU A 506 41.78 -33.33 67.52
CA LEU A 506 41.64 -34.61 68.21
C LEU A 506 42.86 -35.53 68.02
N ALA A 507 43.59 -35.41 66.91
CA ALA A 507 44.71 -36.28 66.57
C ALA A 507 45.86 -36.17 67.60
N LEU A 508 46.19 -34.97 68.05
CA LEU A 508 47.28 -34.72 69.02
C LEU A 508 47.06 -35.45 70.37
N PRO A 509 45.95 -35.25 71.11
CA PRO A 509 45.71 -35.98 72.34
C PRO A 509 45.54 -37.48 72.10
N THR A 510 44.90 -37.90 71.01
CA THR A 510 44.78 -39.33 70.64
C THR A 510 46.17 -39.97 70.50
N PHE A 511 47.09 -39.29 69.80
CA PHE A 511 48.45 -39.76 69.60
C PHE A 511 49.23 -39.86 70.92
N ILE A 512 49.17 -38.84 71.78
CA ILE A 512 49.89 -38.83 73.06
C ILE A 512 49.36 -39.92 74.00
N PHE A 513 48.04 -40.00 74.19
CA PHE A 513 47.44 -41.02 75.05
C PHE A 513 47.67 -42.43 74.50
N GLY A 514 47.54 -42.61 73.17
CA GLY A 514 47.82 -43.87 72.51
C GLY A 514 49.26 -44.32 72.67
N ASN A 515 50.23 -43.43 72.45
CA ASN A 515 51.64 -43.76 72.62
C ASN A 515 51.98 -44.17 74.06
N ARG A 516 51.46 -43.43 75.06
CA ARG A 516 51.62 -43.80 76.48
C ARG A 516 50.95 -45.12 76.84
N LEU A 517 49.72 -45.37 76.34
CA LEU A 517 48.99 -46.61 76.56
C LEU A 517 49.75 -47.81 75.99
N LEU A 518 50.14 -47.73 74.72
CA LEU A 518 50.85 -48.81 74.03
C LEU A 518 52.24 -49.06 74.64
N SER A 519 52.96 -48.00 75.02
CA SER A 519 54.24 -48.10 75.73
C SER A 519 54.08 -48.77 77.10
N GLY A 520 53.01 -48.45 77.85
CA GLY A 520 52.70 -49.08 79.14
C GLY A 520 52.32 -50.57 79.00
N ILE A 521 51.55 -50.92 77.97
CA ILE A 521 51.24 -52.33 77.67
C ILE A 521 52.53 -53.08 77.28
N ALA A 522 53.39 -52.47 76.47
CA ALA A 522 54.65 -53.08 76.05
C ALA A 522 55.65 -53.26 77.21
N SER A 523 55.75 -52.30 78.13
CA SER A 523 56.62 -52.40 79.30
C SER A 523 56.13 -53.48 80.27
N LYS A 524 54.81 -53.55 80.54
CA LYS A 524 54.20 -54.61 81.36
C LYS A 524 54.49 -56.00 80.76
N ARG A 525 54.35 -56.15 79.45
CA ARG A 525 54.64 -57.40 78.73
C ARG A 525 56.14 -57.77 78.71
N LYS A 526 57.05 -56.78 78.71
CA LYS A 526 58.50 -57.02 78.85
C LYS A 526 58.89 -57.39 80.30
N GLY A 527 58.18 -56.86 81.29
CA GLY A 527 58.32 -57.26 82.70
C GLY A 527 57.85 -58.70 82.95
N GLU A 528 56.73 -59.10 82.34
CA GLU A 528 56.19 -60.48 82.41
C GLU A 528 57.04 -61.53 81.66
N LYS A 529 57.93 -61.11 80.74
CA LYS A 529 58.89 -62.01 80.04
C LYS A 529 60.27 -62.10 80.71
N LYS A 530 60.53 -61.29 81.74
CA LYS A 530 61.81 -61.29 82.50
C LYS A 530 61.66 -61.92 83.90
N VAL A 531 60.59 -62.67 84.11
CA VAL A 531 60.36 -63.56 85.27
C VAL A 531 60.22 -64.98 84.76
#